data_AF-A0A842UQZ4-F1
#
_entry.id   AF-A0A842UQZ4-F1
#
_cell.length_a   1.000
_cell.length_b   1.000
_cell.length_c   1.000
_cell.angle_alpha   90.00
_cell.angle_beta   90.00
_cell.angle_gamma   90.00
#
_symmetry.space_group_name_H-M   'P 1'
#
loop_
_entity.id
_entity.type
_entity.pdbx_description
1 polymer ?
#
loop_
_entity_poly.entity_id
_entity_poly.type
_entity_poly.pdbx_seq_one_letter_code
_entity_poly.pdbx_strand_id
1 'polypeptide(L)'
;MKRHERNLLGIFVAVIAVFVLLNVGLFITGPTGLAGYNDTNSAPVWNVSNTYFGIQVNSELVLDLGRYFVDADNDTLSFIATQPSNFTVSVSGSLVTITPDAGFLGTRSVTLTASDEVDVTSQTILVDVLETATDIKDANNKFFGKKITDEPGFETHFSSIKKEDNQLTVVFYHDSALQQPVWVEGDVGYALTKDKSGPLEEVTLVVQLVEGIVPKFKLHVGEASEIFEFGKEIPSVVTKGNYSLIDRDDELLDVEITKESAAAVIKGTSSSLIKADVGDIIDPEIKTGVFAADNVSMEEAVISLPASGDVNAILECSDFNVDTFVCEGGWQETDINFSKDGSNVVFTVDHFSGYAGGFIQIINVQSYPTINGNWTVKFNVTGTANLTIAGVSGTHFTVDLQFLELSCGNDTINASYDGNKVFAANFSCNETAYETSRVITKGRHHLNFSFGNSSAVAHNLVVIGANNVSSLLNASFFAESPGDSAGFAMALADVNNDGQSDALIGAPNRNESGRSFNGKLYLRYGPFPNGSHNLSTSNASWIGAFNFSSVGSYIDTGDFNGDNNSDILVGAYLDNSSGFARSGSAYLIYGGSLSGASKDLRSAANYHARFSGLLG
;
A
#
# COMPACT_ATOMS: atom_id res chain seq x y z
N MET A 1 20.43 63.88 15.75
CA MET A 1 20.32 65.34 15.99
C MET A 1 18.86 65.74 15.78
N LYS A 2 18.22 66.26 16.84
CA LYS A 2 16.98 67.08 16.93
C LYS A 2 15.74 66.69 16.08
N ARG A 3 14.52 66.45 16.57
CA ARG A 3 13.61 66.99 17.62
C ARG A 3 12.39 67.66 16.93
N HIS A 4 11.20 67.24 17.39
CA HIS A 4 9.96 68.05 17.60
C HIS A 4 9.09 68.40 16.36
N GLU A 5 7.74 68.37 16.38
CA GLU A 5 6.73 68.71 17.41
C GLU A 5 5.36 67.97 17.31
N ARG A 6 4.87 67.48 18.46
CA ARG A 6 3.60 67.76 19.21
C ARG A 6 2.18 67.77 18.58
N ASN A 7 1.35 66.85 19.14
CA ASN A 7 0.17 67.06 20.02
C ASN A 7 -1.31 67.00 19.52
N LEU A 8 -2.05 66.19 20.32
CA LEU A 8 -3.46 66.25 20.83
C LEU A 8 -4.44 65.22 20.25
N LEU A 9 -5.30 64.49 20.98
CA LEU A 9 -5.49 64.07 22.40
C LEU A 9 -6.77 63.17 22.43
N GLY A 10 -6.87 62.11 23.26
CA GLY A 10 -8.19 61.44 23.48
C GLY A 10 -8.33 60.04 24.13
N ILE A 11 -7.62 59.75 25.23
CA ILE A 11 -7.97 58.97 26.46
C ILE A 11 -9.02 57.81 26.44
N PHE A 12 -8.64 56.57 26.83
CA PHE A 12 -8.94 55.87 28.12
C PHE A 12 -8.56 54.37 28.11
N VAL A 13 -7.56 53.95 28.90
CA VAL A 13 -7.47 52.63 29.59
C VAL A 13 -6.57 52.83 30.83
N ALA A 14 -7.02 52.37 32.00
CA ALA A 14 -6.21 52.32 33.22
C ALA A 14 -6.15 50.89 33.74
N VAL A 15 -4.91 50.41 33.88
CA VAL A 15 -4.47 49.24 34.67
C VAL A 15 -4.10 49.76 36.06
N ILE A 16 -4.29 48.96 37.13
CA ILE A 16 -3.31 48.81 38.23
C ILE A 16 -3.73 47.66 39.17
N ALA A 17 -2.71 46.89 39.55
CA ALA A 17 -2.71 45.77 40.47
C ALA A 17 -2.23 46.17 41.89
N VAL A 18 -2.80 45.49 42.90
CA VAL A 18 -2.23 45.00 44.18
C VAL A 18 -1.58 46.00 45.17
N PHE A 19 -2.11 46.04 46.41
CA PHE A 19 -1.30 46.03 47.66
C PHE A 19 -2.09 45.49 48.87
N VAL A 20 -1.40 44.71 49.70
CA VAL A 20 -1.80 44.04 50.96
C VAL A 20 -1.90 45.03 52.13
N LEU A 21 -2.79 44.80 53.12
CA LEU A 21 -2.54 45.12 54.54
C LEU A 21 -3.50 44.39 55.50
N LEU A 22 -2.88 43.75 56.50
CA LEU A 22 -3.44 43.16 57.73
C LEU A 22 -4.00 44.26 58.67
N ASN A 23 -5.08 43.98 59.42
CA ASN A 23 -5.24 44.50 60.77
C ASN A 23 -6.24 43.67 61.60
N VAL A 24 -5.83 43.33 62.81
CA VAL A 24 -6.55 42.52 63.81
C VAL A 24 -7.15 43.45 64.87
N GLY A 25 -8.42 43.20 65.21
CA GLY A 25 -8.95 43.25 66.57
C GLY A 25 -9.58 44.57 67.06
N LEU A 26 -10.85 44.50 67.47
CA LEU A 26 -11.25 44.90 68.83
C LEU A 26 -12.61 44.30 69.22
N PHE A 27 -12.64 43.72 70.43
CA PHE A 27 -13.80 43.18 71.13
C PHE A 27 -14.77 44.27 71.58
N ILE A 28 -16.08 43.98 71.54
CA ILE A 28 -17.10 44.64 72.37
C ILE A 28 -17.92 43.56 73.09
N THR A 29 -18.07 43.72 74.41
CA THR A 29 -18.70 42.78 75.35
C THR A 29 -20.12 43.22 75.77
N GLY A 30 -21.13 42.37 75.52
CA GLY A 30 -22.37 42.09 76.30
C GLY A 30 -23.52 43.14 76.36
N PRO A 31 -24.74 42.80 76.86
CA PRO A 31 -25.30 41.47 77.22
C PRO A 31 -26.71 41.14 76.64
N THR A 32 -26.97 39.82 76.53
CA THR A 32 -28.25 39.06 76.58
C THR A 32 -29.62 39.73 76.38
N GLY A 33 -30.41 39.24 75.41
CA GLY A 33 -31.88 39.28 75.49
C GLY A 33 -32.71 39.07 74.22
N LEU A 34 -32.86 37.81 73.79
CA LEU A 34 -34.09 37.20 73.21
C LEU A 34 -34.56 37.60 71.79
N ALA A 35 -34.20 36.76 70.81
CA ALA A 35 -35.15 36.08 69.93
C ALA A 35 -34.49 34.76 69.48
N GLY A 36 -35.17 33.63 69.69
CA GLY A 36 -34.62 32.33 69.30
C GLY A 36 -34.45 32.22 67.79
N TYR A 37 -33.23 32.00 67.34
CA TYR A 37 -33.01 31.29 66.09
C TYR A 37 -32.69 29.85 66.50
N ASN A 38 -33.62 28.96 66.19
CA ASN A 38 -33.42 27.54 66.36
C ASN A 38 -32.39 27.16 65.29
N ASP A 39 -31.13 26.90 65.66
CA ASP A 39 -30.14 26.26 64.79
C ASP A 39 -30.56 24.81 64.56
N THR A 40 -31.68 24.62 63.89
CA THR A 40 -32.10 23.32 63.38
C THR A 40 -31.65 23.26 61.94
N ASN A 41 -30.66 22.41 61.68
CA ASN A 41 -30.24 22.00 60.35
C ASN A 41 -31.47 21.68 59.48
N SER A 42 -31.52 22.23 58.28
CA SER A 42 -32.56 21.93 57.30
C SER A 42 -32.04 20.89 56.33
N ALA A 43 -32.61 19.68 56.36
CA ALA A 43 -32.21 18.63 55.42
C ALA A 43 -32.29 19.10 53.95
N PRO A 44 -31.41 18.60 53.06
CA PRO A 44 -31.44 18.93 51.64
C PRO A 44 -32.78 18.53 51.02
N VAL A 45 -33.27 19.25 50.02
CA VAL A 45 -34.57 18.95 49.39
C VAL A 45 -34.41 18.80 47.88
N TRP A 46 -35.00 17.75 47.32
CA TRP A 46 -35.19 17.62 45.88
C TRP A 46 -36.20 18.66 45.41
N ASN A 47 -35.75 19.65 44.64
CA ASN A 47 -36.52 20.86 44.33
C ASN A 47 -37.13 20.87 42.91
N VAL A 48 -37.13 19.73 42.23
CA VAL A 48 -37.79 19.60 40.92
C VAL A 48 -38.88 18.53 40.97
N SER A 49 -39.88 18.64 40.10
CA SER A 49 -40.95 17.63 40.04
C SER A 49 -40.56 16.39 39.22
N ASN A 50 -39.56 16.51 38.34
CA ASN A 50 -39.14 15.41 37.49
C ASN A 50 -38.39 14.35 38.30
N THR A 51 -38.73 13.09 38.06
CA THR A 51 -38.06 11.91 38.61
C THR A 51 -37.89 10.83 37.56
N TYR A 52 -38.00 11.17 36.27
CA TYR A 52 -37.90 10.22 35.17
C TYR A 52 -37.07 10.82 34.03
N PHE A 53 -36.20 9.99 33.44
CA PHE A 53 -35.27 10.38 32.39
C PHE A 53 -35.24 9.30 31.31
N GLY A 54 -35.67 9.61 30.09
CA GLY A 54 -35.48 8.70 28.95
C GLY A 54 -34.11 8.91 28.33
N ILE A 55 -33.35 7.85 28.04
CA ILE A 55 -32.09 7.90 27.29
C ILE A 55 -32.08 6.82 26.20
N GLN A 56 -31.20 6.95 25.21
CA GLN A 56 -31.07 5.96 24.15
C GLN A 56 -30.16 4.80 24.55
N VAL A 57 -30.37 3.64 23.91
CA VAL A 57 -29.42 2.52 23.98
C VAL A 57 -28.00 2.99 23.65
N ASN A 58 -27.03 2.55 24.45
CA ASN A 58 -25.61 2.93 24.34
C ASN A 58 -25.28 4.41 24.60
N SER A 59 -26.21 5.21 25.14
CA SER A 59 -25.95 6.59 25.58
C SER A 59 -25.84 6.69 27.11
N GLU A 60 -25.25 7.77 27.63
CA GLU A 60 -25.16 8.03 29.07
C GLU A 60 -26.04 9.20 29.51
N LEU A 61 -26.55 9.13 30.74
CA LEU A 61 -27.24 10.23 31.42
C LEU A 61 -26.26 10.93 32.35
N VAL A 62 -26.06 12.24 32.17
CA VAL A 62 -25.23 13.08 33.06
C VAL A 62 -26.12 14.12 33.73
N LEU A 63 -26.15 14.14 35.06
CA LEU A 63 -26.91 15.11 35.85
C LEU A 63 -25.97 15.87 36.80
N ASP A 64 -26.10 17.20 36.84
CA ASP A 64 -25.49 18.05 37.86
C ASP A 64 -26.45 18.20 39.04
N LEU A 65 -26.27 17.38 40.08
CA LEU A 65 -27.16 17.26 41.23
C LEU A 65 -27.28 18.56 42.04
N GLY A 66 -26.34 19.49 41.92
CA GLY A 66 -26.43 20.81 42.54
C GLY A 66 -27.58 21.67 41.99
N ARG A 67 -28.17 21.29 40.84
CA ARG A 67 -29.38 21.92 40.29
C ARG A 67 -30.68 21.31 40.81
N TYR A 68 -30.61 20.08 41.31
CA TYR A 68 -31.77 19.28 41.67
C TYR A 68 -32.00 19.26 43.19
N PHE A 69 -30.92 19.27 43.97
CA PHE A 69 -30.97 19.40 45.42
C PHE A 69 -30.62 20.81 45.84
N VAL A 70 -31.47 21.40 46.68
CA VAL A 70 -31.21 22.69 47.31
C VAL A 70 -31.21 22.52 48.81
N ASP A 71 -30.41 23.33 49.48
CA ASP A 71 -30.33 23.39 50.93
C ASP A 71 -30.73 24.79 51.39
N ALA A 72 -31.63 24.88 52.38
CA ALA A 72 -32.16 26.15 52.85
C ALA A 72 -31.13 26.94 53.66
N ASP A 73 -30.19 26.24 54.30
CA ASP A 73 -29.09 26.81 55.07
C ASP A 73 -27.85 27.02 54.18
N ASN A 74 -27.94 26.59 52.91
CA ASN A 74 -26.93 26.74 51.86
C ASN A 74 -25.62 26.02 52.22
N ASP A 75 -25.76 24.87 52.91
CA ASP A 75 -24.68 23.98 53.24
C ASP A 75 -24.08 23.28 52.00
N THR A 76 -22.83 22.84 52.13
CA THR A 76 -22.16 22.15 51.04
C THR A 76 -22.66 20.72 50.96
N LEU A 77 -23.26 20.37 49.82
CA LEU A 77 -23.83 19.04 49.62
C LEU A 77 -22.82 18.05 49.07
N SER A 78 -22.85 16.84 49.64
CA SER A 78 -22.19 15.65 49.12
C SER A 78 -23.21 14.69 48.52
N PHE A 79 -22.81 13.94 47.49
CA PHE A 79 -23.74 13.11 46.71
C PHE A 79 -23.26 11.67 46.61
N ILE A 80 -24.21 10.74 46.69
CA ILE A 80 -24.02 9.32 46.35
C ILE A 80 -25.20 8.82 45.52
N ALA A 81 -24.99 7.74 44.77
CA ALA A 81 -26.02 7.11 43.96
C ALA A 81 -25.98 5.58 44.10
N THR A 82 -27.13 4.93 43.99
CA THR A 82 -27.22 3.47 43.96
C THR A 82 -26.72 2.89 42.63
N GLN A 83 -26.20 1.67 42.67
CA GLN A 83 -25.69 0.93 41.51
C GLN A 83 -26.66 -0.19 41.09
N PRO A 84 -27.70 0.07 40.26
CA PRO A 84 -28.59 -0.99 39.79
C PRO A 84 -27.90 -1.86 38.74
N SER A 85 -28.37 -3.10 38.59
CA SER A 85 -27.90 -4.02 37.54
C SER A 85 -28.18 -3.47 36.14
N ASN A 86 -27.26 -3.72 35.21
CA ASN A 86 -27.24 -3.24 33.83
C ASN A 86 -26.87 -1.76 33.65
N PHE A 87 -26.60 -1.02 34.72
CA PHE A 87 -26.02 0.32 34.65
C PHE A 87 -24.68 0.33 35.39
N THR A 88 -23.79 1.23 34.97
CA THR A 88 -22.62 1.71 35.71
C THR A 88 -22.91 3.14 36.15
N VAL A 89 -22.72 3.48 37.43
CA VAL A 89 -23.03 4.81 37.98
C VAL A 89 -21.78 5.35 38.66
N SER A 90 -21.34 6.54 38.25
CA SER A 90 -20.21 7.22 38.86
C SER A 90 -20.63 8.61 39.34
N VAL A 91 -20.14 9.00 40.53
CA VAL A 91 -20.38 10.33 41.09
C VAL A 91 -19.02 11.02 41.29
N SER A 92 -18.89 12.24 40.77
CA SER A 92 -17.70 13.08 40.89
C SER A 92 -18.13 14.51 41.23
N GLY A 93 -17.99 14.89 42.50
CA GLY A 93 -18.53 16.15 43.00
C GLY A 93 -20.07 16.14 42.92
N SER A 94 -20.65 17.14 42.25
CA SER A 94 -22.09 17.21 41.98
C SER A 94 -22.53 16.47 40.72
N LEU A 95 -21.60 16.02 39.87
CA LEU A 95 -21.93 15.33 38.62
C LEU A 95 -22.14 13.85 38.87
N VAL A 96 -23.31 13.33 38.50
CA VAL A 96 -23.57 11.90 38.39
C VAL A 96 -23.66 11.50 36.92
N THR A 97 -22.93 10.45 36.55
CA THR A 97 -22.97 9.83 35.23
C THR A 97 -23.54 8.42 35.36
N ILE A 98 -24.57 8.12 34.59
CA ILE A 98 -25.26 6.83 34.56
C ILE A 98 -25.12 6.27 33.15
N THR A 99 -24.39 5.17 33.01
CA THR A 99 -24.08 4.53 31.73
C THR A 99 -24.71 3.13 31.69
N PRO A 100 -25.70 2.87 30.82
CA PRO A 100 -26.23 1.53 30.60
C PRO A 100 -25.20 0.58 29.99
N ASP A 101 -25.34 -0.71 30.29
CA ASP A 101 -24.62 -1.78 29.61
C ASP A 101 -24.95 -1.75 28.12
N ALA A 102 -23.98 -2.08 27.28
CA ALA A 102 -24.14 -2.05 25.82
C ALA A 102 -25.34 -2.90 25.36
N GLY A 103 -26.22 -2.30 24.56
CA GLY A 103 -27.42 -2.93 24.02
C GLY A 103 -28.59 -3.08 25.01
N PHE A 104 -28.46 -2.58 26.24
CA PHE A 104 -29.54 -2.69 27.23
C PHE A 104 -30.75 -1.81 26.85
N LEU A 105 -31.96 -2.36 27.00
CA LEU A 105 -33.23 -1.67 26.81
C LEU A 105 -34.13 -1.84 28.04
N GLY A 106 -34.87 -0.79 28.36
CA GLY A 106 -35.87 -0.74 29.43
C GLY A 106 -35.46 0.10 30.64
N THR A 107 -36.32 0.10 31.65
CA THR A 107 -36.23 1.04 32.77
C THR A 107 -35.46 0.50 33.97
N ARG A 108 -34.66 1.37 34.61
CA ARG A 108 -34.05 1.13 35.92
C ARG A 108 -34.29 2.30 36.86
N SER A 109 -34.43 2.01 38.14
CA SER A 109 -34.47 3.03 39.18
C SER A 109 -33.07 3.29 39.71
N VAL A 110 -32.67 4.56 39.78
CA VAL A 110 -31.45 5.01 40.46
C VAL A 110 -31.88 5.90 41.62
N THR A 111 -31.45 5.59 42.84
CA THR A 111 -31.66 6.45 44.01
C THR A 111 -30.44 7.34 44.20
N LEU A 112 -30.66 8.64 44.10
CA LEU A 112 -29.71 9.72 44.33
C LEU A 112 -29.87 10.20 45.76
N THR A 113 -28.79 10.36 46.50
CA THR A 113 -28.83 10.85 47.89
C THR A 113 -27.91 12.04 48.04
N ALA A 114 -28.45 13.13 48.57
CA ALA A 114 -27.71 14.31 48.98
C ALA A 114 -27.57 14.32 50.51
N SER A 115 -26.42 14.78 51.01
CA SER A 115 -26.15 14.96 52.43
C SER A 115 -25.42 16.27 52.69
N ASP A 116 -25.84 16.98 53.71
CA ASP A 116 -25.22 18.18 54.29
C ASP A 116 -24.26 17.83 55.47
N GLU A 117 -23.82 16.57 55.56
CA GLU A 117 -23.07 15.96 56.68
C GLU A 117 -23.87 15.64 57.96
N VAL A 118 -25.11 16.13 58.08
CA VAL A 118 -25.97 15.94 59.27
C VAL A 118 -27.20 15.11 58.92
N ASP A 119 -27.97 15.57 57.94
CA ASP A 119 -29.15 14.94 57.40
C ASP A 119 -28.89 14.42 55.97
N VAL A 120 -29.80 13.54 55.53
CA VAL A 120 -29.74 12.93 54.20
C VAL A 120 -31.11 12.94 53.57
N THR A 121 -31.17 13.27 52.29
CA THR A 121 -32.38 13.15 51.48
C THR A 121 -32.10 12.33 50.26
N SER A 122 -32.91 11.29 50.07
CA SER A 122 -32.85 10.42 48.90
C SER A 122 -34.01 10.68 47.97
N GLN A 123 -33.72 10.83 46.68
CA GLN A 123 -34.71 10.84 45.61
C GLN A 123 -34.46 9.67 44.67
N THR A 124 -35.49 8.88 44.41
CA THR A 124 -35.45 7.86 43.36
C THR A 124 -35.86 8.48 42.04
N ILE A 125 -35.02 8.28 41.03
CA ILE A 125 -35.30 8.58 39.64
C ILE A 125 -35.48 7.28 38.85
N LEU A 126 -36.26 7.34 37.78
CA LEU A 126 -36.39 6.29 36.78
C LEU A 126 -35.58 6.71 35.55
N VAL A 127 -34.79 5.79 35.01
CA VAL A 127 -34.04 5.98 33.78
C VAL A 127 -34.51 4.92 32.80
N ASP A 128 -35.13 5.33 31.71
CA ASP A 128 -35.68 4.43 30.69
C ASP A 128 -34.80 4.41 29.45
N VAL A 129 -34.28 3.24 29.08
CA VAL A 129 -33.39 3.09 27.92
C VAL A 129 -34.19 2.63 26.72
N LEU A 130 -34.33 3.52 25.73
CA LEU A 130 -35.19 3.35 24.57
C LEU A 130 -34.41 2.86 23.34
N GLU A 131 -35.09 2.07 22.51
CA GLU A 131 -34.50 1.41 21.32
C GLU A 131 -34.26 2.38 20.16
N THR A 132 -35.06 3.45 20.04
CA THR A 132 -34.94 4.39 18.92
C THR A 132 -34.95 5.82 19.40
N ALA A 133 -33.91 6.54 19.00
CA ALA A 133 -33.96 7.97 18.77
C ALA A 133 -35.17 8.35 17.93
N THR A 134 -35.93 9.37 18.33
CA THR A 134 -36.84 10.01 17.37
C THR A 134 -36.00 10.89 16.46
N ASP A 135 -35.85 10.47 15.20
CA ASP A 135 -35.17 11.29 14.20
C ASP A 135 -35.87 12.64 14.03
N ILE A 136 -35.08 13.70 14.05
CA ILE A 136 -35.49 15.04 13.72
C ILE A 136 -35.27 15.22 12.22
N LYS A 137 -36.37 15.39 11.48
CA LYS A 137 -36.36 15.51 10.02
C LYS A 137 -37.05 16.78 9.57
N ASP A 138 -36.64 17.31 8.43
CA ASP A 138 -37.38 18.38 7.77
C ASP A 138 -38.65 17.86 7.05
N ALA A 139 -39.38 18.77 6.42
CA ALA A 139 -40.58 18.44 5.66
C ALA A 139 -40.34 17.53 4.44
N ASN A 140 -39.09 17.38 3.99
CA ASN A 140 -38.69 16.49 2.90
C ASN A 140 -38.10 15.17 3.41
N ASN A 141 -38.24 14.87 4.71
CA ASN A 141 -37.70 13.68 5.37
C ASN A 141 -36.15 13.63 5.40
N LYS A 142 -35.47 14.79 5.25
CA LYS A 142 -34.03 14.89 5.43
C LYS A 142 -33.69 14.89 6.92
N PHE A 143 -32.73 14.07 7.31
CA PHE A 143 -32.24 13.94 8.68
C PHE A 143 -31.43 15.17 9.12
N PHE A 144 -31.67 15.64 10.34
CA PHE A 144 -30.96 16.78 10.96
C PHE A 144 -30.45 16.50 12.38
N GLY A 145 -30.99 15.49 13.05
CA GLY A 145 -30.69 15.23 14.44
C GLY A 145 -31.58 14.16 15.05
N LYS A 146 -31.50 14.00 16.37
CA LYS A 146 -32.18 12.96 17.14
C LYS A 146 -32.61 13.50 18.51
N LYS A 147 -33.78 13.09 19.00
CA LYS A 147 -34.16 13.27 20.41
C LYS A 147 -33.38 12.28 21.26
N ILE A 148 -32.45 12.76 22.09
CA ILE A 148 -31.55 11.96 22.93
C ILE A 148 -32.14 11.73 24.32
N THR A 149 -32.76 12.76 24.89
CA THR A 149 -33.36 12.70 26.22
C THR A 149 -34.81 13.13 26.17
N ASP A 150 -35.68 12.36 26.81
CA ASP A 150 -37.09 12.68 26.96
C ASP A 150 -37.37 13.31 28.34
N GLU A 151 -38.10 14.43 28.36
CA GLU A 151 -38.63 15.03 29.59
C GLU A 151 -40.14 14.72 29.70
N PRO A 152 -40.54 13.83 30.61
CA PRO A 152 -41.94 13.48 30.75
C PRO A 152 -42.76 14.63 31.33
N GLY A 153 -43.90 14.91 30.71
CA GLY A 153 -44.85 15.93 31.15
C GLY A 153 -45.17 16.97 30.08
N PHE A 154 -44.35 17.04 29.04
CA PHE A 154 -44.63 17.75 27.80
C PHE A 154 -43.85 17.14 26.63
N GLU A 155 -44.15 17.58 25.42
CA GLU A 155 -43.42 17.25 24.21
C GLU A 155 -43.02 18.52 23.44
N THR A 156 -41.82 18.49 22.87
CA THR A 156 -41.38 19.52 21.91
C THR A 156 -41.72 19.11 20.49
N HIS A 157 -42.31 20.05 19.76
CA HIS A 157 -42.74 19.90 18.38
C HIS A 157 -41.96 20.85 17.48
N PHE A 158 -41.40 20.33 16.39
CA PHE A 158 -40.69 21.11 15.38
C PHE A 158 -41.66 21.56 14.27
N SER A 159 -41.98 22.86 14.24
CA SER A 159 -42.80 23.48 13.20
C SER A 159 -42.08 23.54 11.85
N SER A 160 -40.77 23.82 11.85
CA SER A 160 -39.99 24.00 10.63
C SER A 160 -38.50 23.80 10.88
N ILE A 161 -37.82 23.13 9.97
CA ILE A 161 -36.36 23.01 9.92
C ILE A 161 -35.91 23.37 8.52
N LYS A 162 -35.05 24.38 8.39
CA LYS A 162 -34.56 24.88 7.10
C LYS A 162 -33.07 25.10 7.15
N LYS A 163 -32.34 24.42 6.26
CA LYS A 163 -30.92 24.63 6.00
C LYS A 163 -30.77 25.57 4.80
N GLU A 164 -30.14 26.71 5.02
CA GLU A 164 -29.66 27.63 3.98
C GLU A 164 -28.13 27.52 3.89
N ASP A 165 -27.49 28.24 2.97
CA ASP A 165 -26.05 28.09 2.71
C ASP A 165 -25.18 28.32 3.96
N ASN A 166 -25.57 29.24 4.85
CA ASN A 166 -24.77 29.65 6.01
C ASN A 166 -25.46 29.45 7.37
N GLN A 167 -26.72 29.02 7.40
CA GLN A 167 -27.48 28.91 8.65
C GLN A 167 -28.51 27.78 8.63
N LEU A 168 -28.73 27.18 9.80
CA LEU A 168 -29.85 26.29 10.10
C LEU A 168 -30.87 27.08 10.91
N THR A 169 -32.12 27.13 10.44
CA THR A 169 -33.24 27.71 11.18
C THR A 169 -34.16 26.59 11.65
N VAL A 170 -34.34 26.49 12.97
CA VAL A 170 -35.23 25.53 13.64
C VAL A 170 -36.31 26.32 14.37
N VAL A 171 -37.57 26.08 14.01
CA VAL A 171 -38.75 26.64 14.69
C VAL A 171 -39.45 25.51 15.42
N PHE A 172 -39.66 25.69 16.73
CA PHE A 172 -40.26 24.69 17.60
C PHE A 172 -41.12 25.33 18.68
N TYR A 173 -41.97 24.53 19.31
CA TYR A 173 -42.77 24.90 20.48
C TYR A 173 -42.94 23.66 21.37
N HIS A 174 -43.33 23.84 22.63
CA HIS A 174 -43.67 22.72 23.51
C HIS A 174 -45.12 22.80 23.98
N ASP A 175 -45.70 21.68 24.37
CA ASP A 175 -47.07 21.61 24.92
C ASP A 175 -47.16 21.68 26.46
N SER A 176 -46.03 21.94 27.15
CA SER A 176 -46.02 22.13 28.61
C SER A 176 -47.02 23.17 29.06
N ALA A 177 -47.71 22.90 30.17
CA ALA A 177 -48.60 23.85 30.81
C ALA A 177 -47.87 25.00 31.54
N LEU A 178 -46.55 24.88 31.71
CA LEU A 178 -45.68 25.87 32.37
C LEU A 178 -44.69 26.49 31.38
N GLN A 179 -44.12 27.62 31.77
CA GLN A 179 -43.01 28.22 31.02
C GLN A 179 -41.76 27.37 31.19
N GLN A 180 -41.06 27.07 30.11
CA GLN A 180 -39.84 26.27 30.10
C GLN A 180 -38.62 27.09 29.67
N PRO A 181 -37.44 26.90 30.30
CA PRO A 181 -36.18 27.42 29.79
C PRO A 181 -35.76 26.73 28.49
N VAL A 182 -35.01 27.45 27.65
CA VAL A 182 -34.48 26.98 26.38
C VAL A 182 -33.04 27.46 26.22
N TRP A 183 -32.12 26.54 25.93
CA TRP A 183 -30.72 26.89 25.65
C TRP A 183 -30.06 25.91 24.69
N VAL A 184 -28.91 26.31 24.16
CA VAL A 184 -28.08 25.48 23.29
C VAL A 184 -26.77 25.17 24.00
N GLU A 185 -26.37 23.91 23.96
CA GLU A 185 -25.08 23.40 24.39
C GLU A 185 -24.25 23.01 23.16
N GLY A 186 -22.96 23.40 23.15
CA GLY A 186 -22.03 23.14 22.05
C GLY A 186 -21.26 24.40 21.67
N ASP A 187 -20.12 24.23 21.00
CA ASP A 187 -19.29 25.33 20.49
C ASP A 187 -19.82 25.82 19.14
N VAL A 188 -21.01 26.40 19.14
CA VAL A 188 -21.70 26.88 17.93
C VAL A 188 -22.18 28.31 18.09
N GLY A 189 -22.05 29.10 17.02
CA GLY A 189 -22.66 30.42 16.95
C GLY A 189 -24.18 30.27 16.77
N TYR A 190 -24.97 30.68 17.77
CA TYR A 190 -26.42 30.59 17.71
C TYR A 190 -27.13 31.86 18.18
N ALA A 191 -28.38 32.01 17.74
CA ALA A 191 -29.32 33.01 18.22
C ALA A 191 -30.67 32.34 18.51
N LEU A 192 -31.19 32.57 19.72
CA LEU A 192 -32.54 32.21 20.11
C LEU A 192 -33.41 33.46 20.13
N THR A 193 -34.65 33.36 19.65
CA THR A 193 -35.61 34.45 19.81
C THR A 193 -35.98 34.69 21.28
N LYS A 194 -35.90 33.64 22.11
CA LYS A 194 -36.23 33.63 23.54
C LYS A 194 -35.44 32.52 24.25
N ASP A 195 -35.03 32.78 25.48
CA ASP A 195 -34.40 31.81 26.40
C ASP A 195 -35.40 31.13 27.34
N LYS A 196 -36.68 31.52 27.25
CA LYS A 196 -37.84 30.89 27.91
C LYS A 196 -39.08 30.95 27.02
N SER A 197 -39.85 29.87 26.94
CA SER A 197 -41.08 29.78 26.15
C SER A 197 -42.29 29.40 27.00
N GLY A 198 -43.43 30.03 26.75
CA GLY A 198 -44.71 29.63 27.32
C GLY A 198 -45.36 28.47 26.56
N PRO A 199 -46.52 27.96 27.06
CA PRO A 199 -47.26 26.89 26.41
C PRO A 199 -47.59 27.21 24.95
N LEU A 200 -47.23 26.31 24.02
CA LEU A 200 -47.45 26.42 22.57
C LEU A 200 -46.85 27.69 21.93
N GLU A 201 -45.90 28.32 22.61
CA GLU A 201 -45.23 29.52 22.11
C GLU A 201 -44.03 29.13 21.24
N GLU A 202 -44.00 29.62 19.99
CA GLU A 202 -42.89 29.31 19.08
C GLU A 202 -41.58 30.03 19.49
N VAL A 203 -40.50 29.26 19.42
CA VAL A 203 -39.12 29.70 19.53
C VAL A 203 -38.42 29.43 18.21
N THR A 204 -37.65 30.40 17.73
CA THR A 204 -36.76 30.22 16.57
C THR A 204 -35.32 30.17 17.07
N LEU A 205 -34.65 29.08 16.74
CA LEU A 205 -33.23 28.88 16.87
C LEU A 205 -32.58 29.06 15.49
N VAL A 206 -31.57 29.92 15.40
CA VAL A 206 -30.70 30.06 14.23
C VAL A 206 -29.29 29.64 14.63
N VAL A 207 -28.73 28.67 13.92
CA VAL A 207 -27.35 28.17 14.12
C VAL A 207 -26.51 28.43 12.89
N GLN A 208 -25.31 28.97 13.06
CA GLN A 208 -24.37 29.21 11.97
C GLN A 208 -23.74 27.89 11.49
N LEU A 209 -23.68 27.69 10.18
CA LEU A 209 -23.02 26.53 9.57
C LEU A 209 -21.52 26.79 9.45
N VAL A 210 -20.73 25.71 9.50
CA VAL A 210 -19.30 25.73 9.24
C VAL A 210 -19.08 25.02 7.91
N GLU A 211 -18.57 25.76 6.91
CA GLU A 211 -18.40 25.24 5.53
C GLU A 211 -19.68 24.63 4.93
N GLY A 212 -20.85 25.16 5.28
CA GLY A 212 -22.13 24.63 4.83
C GLY A 212 -22.59 23.36 5.56
N ILE A 213 -21.85 22.89 6.56
CA ILE A 213 -22.19 21.74 7.42
C ILE A 213 -22.81 22.24 8.72
N VAL A 214 -23.83 21.53 9.21
CA VAL A 214 -24.45 21.83 10.50
C VAL A 214 -23.51 21.28 11.59
N PRO A 215 -22.84 22.14 12.39
CA PRO A 215 -21.97 21.67 13.46
C PRO A 215 -22.78 20.94 14.54
N LYS A 216 -22.12 20.07 15.30
CA LYS A 216 -22.74 19.34 16.41
C LYS A 216 -23.18 20.29 17.51
N PHE A 217 -24.45 20.22 17.92
CA PHE A 217 -24.96 20.92 19.09
C PHE A 217 -26.16 20.19 19.71
N LYS A 218 -26.49 20.55 20.96
CA LYS A 218 -27.68 20.07 21.66
C LYS A 218 -28.62 21.23 21.96
N LEU A 219 -29.88 21.10 21.58
CA LEU A 219 -30.97 21.97 22.02
C LEU A 219 -31.61 21.36 23.27
N HIS A 220 -31.69 22.16 24.33
CA HIS A 220 -32.35 21.81 25.58
C HIS A 220 -33.64 22.58 25.72
N VAL A 221 -34.73 21.89 26.08
CA VAL A 221 -36.03 22.48 26.38
C VAL A 221 -36.51 21.94 27.73
N GLY A 222 -36.81 22.82 28.68
CA GLY A 222 -37.28 22.45 30.02
C GLY A 222 -36.19 22.37 31.09
N GLU A 223 -36.61 22.51 32.36
CA GLU A 223 -35.72 22.51 33.54
C GLU A 223 -35.04 21.14 33.74
N ALA A 224 -35.73 20.04 33.40
CA ALA A 224 -35.13 18.70 33.44
C ALA A 224 -34.57 18.24 32.07
N SER A 225 -34.70 19.10 31.06
CA SER A 225 -34.11 19.05 29.72
C SER A 225 -34.55 17.86 28.88
N GLU A 226 -35.55 18.11 28.03
CA GLU A 226 -35.67 17.40 26.77
C GLU A 226 -34.49 17.79 25.85
N ILE A 227 -33.71 16.81 25.41
CA ILE A 227 -32.45 17.06 24.69
C ILE A 227 -32.54 16.55 23.27
N PHE A 228 -32.25 17.44 22.33
CA PHE A 228 -32.19 17.18 20.90
C PHE A 228 -30.78 17.42 20.39
N GLU A 229 -30.12 16.39 19.89
CA GLU A 229 -28.80 16.51 19.28
C GLU A 229 -28.94 16.73 17.77
N PHE A 230 -28.25 17.73 17.25
CA PHE A 230 -28.25 18.12 15.83
C PHE A 230 -26.84 18.10 15.27
N GLY A 231 -26.76 18.01 13.94
CA GLY A 231 -25.51 18.22 13.21
C GLY A 231 -24.50 17.10 13.39
N LYS A 232 -23.23 17.42 13.15
CA LYS A 232 -22.13 16.44 13.09
C LYS A 232 -20.85 16.98 13.70
N GLU A 233 -20.02 16.08 14.18
CA GLU A 233 -18.67 16.43 14.65
C GLU A 233 -17.86 16.95 13.46
N ILE A 234 -17.37 18.18 13.54
CA ILE A 234 -16.58 18.79 12.47
C ILE A 234 -15.10 18.60 12.83
N PRO A 235 -14.35 17.78 12.06
CA PRO A 235 -12.95 17.52 12.37
C PRO A 235 -12.12 18.80 12.25
N SER A 236 -11.29 19.06 13.26
CA SER A 236 -10.13 19.93 13.08
C SER A 236 -9.10 19.18 12.23
N VAL A 237 -8.86 19.62 10.99
CA VAL A 237 -7.89 18.96 10.10
C VAL A 237 -6.55 19.69 10.14
N VAL A 238 -5.52 19.01 10.63
CA VAL A 238 -4.13 19.49 10.65
C VAL A 238 -3.37 18.81 9.53
N THR A 239 -3.05 19.58 8.48
CA THR A 239 -2.35 19.05 7.30
C THR A 239 -1.42 20.09 6.66
N LYS A 240 -0.40 19.63 5.92
CA LYS A 240 0.44 20.51 5.06
C LYS A 240 -0.11 20.63 3.63
N GLY A 241 -1.37 20.21 3.38
CA GLY A 241 -2.09 20.36 2.12
C GLY A 241 -3.37 21.20 2.24
N ASN A 242 -4.23 21.13 1.23
CA ASN A 242 -5.59 21.63 1.31
C ASN A 242 -6.52 20.52 1.75
N TYR A 243 -7.59 20.85 2.48
CA TYR A 243 -8.67 19.92 2.75
C TYR A 243 -10.02 20.55 2.43
N SER A 244 -11.02 19.71 2.21
CA SER A 244 -12.42 20.10 2.14
C SER A 244 -13.29 19.04 2.79
N LEU A 245 -14.38 19.48 3.42
CA LEU A 245 -15.35 18.60 4.04
C LEU A 245 -16.52 18.36 3.10
N ILE A 246 -16.98 17.11 3.02
CA ILE A 246 -18.11 16.71 2.19
C ILE A 246 -19.20 16.19 3.12
N ASP A 247 -20.35 16.87 3.09
CA ASP A 247 -21.53 16.53 3.90
C ASP A 247 -22.21 15.26 3.37
N ARG A 248 -22.47 14.30 4.26
CA ARG A 248 -23.23 13.07 4.00
C ARG A 248 -24.68 13.17 4.49
N ASP A 249 -25.51 12.20 4.14
CA ASP A 249 -26.89 12.12 4.67
C ASP A 249 -26.98 11.40 6.04
N ASP A 250 -25.89 10.79 6.51
CA ASP A 250 -25.75 10.17 7.83
C ASP A 250 -25.04 11.10 8.83
N GLU A 251 -24.70 10.64 10.03
CA GLU A 251 -24.01 11.44 11.06
C GLU A 251 -22.49 11.63 10.81
N LEU A 252 -21.99 11.07 9.71
CA LEU A 252 -20.57 11.06 9.37
C LEU A 252 -20.24 12.12 8.32
N LEU A 253 -18.94 12.34 8.11
CA LEU A 253 -18.41 13.23 7.07
C LEU A 253 -17.37 12.51 6.21
N ASP A 254 -17.22 12.94 4.96
CA ASP A 254 -16.03 12.61 4.19
C ASP A 254 -15.06 13.80 4.22
N VAL A 255 -13.76 13.51 4.26
CA VAL A 255 -12.69 14.51 4.28
C VAL A 255 -11.79 14.27 3.08
N GLU A 256 -11.81 15.20 2.13
CA GLU A 256 -10.93 15.19 0.98
C GLU A 256 -9.68 16.03 1.30
N ILE A 257 -8.50 15.42 1.15
CA ILE A 257 -7.20 16.04 1.36
C ILE A 257 -6.46 16.01 0.03
N THR A 258 -5.97 17.17 -0.41
CA THR A 258 -5.25 17.30 -1.68
C THR A 258 -3.93 18.04 -1.49
N LYS A 259 -2.90 17.55 -2.19
CA LYS A 259 -1.60 18.21 -2.29
C LYS A 259 -1.01 17.94 -3.66
N GLU A 260 -0.91 18.99 -4.46
CA GLU A 260 -0.47 18.91 -5.86
C GLU A 260 -1.29 17.89 -6.67
N SER A 261 -0.69 16.78 -7.09
CA SER A 261 -1.34 15.69 -7.84
C SER A 261 -1.75 14.50 -6.97
N ALA A 262 -1.44 14.55 -5.67
CA ALA A 262 -1.85 13.56 -4.71
C ALA A 262 -3.17 13.96 -4.03
N ALA A 263 -4.02 12.96 -3.77
CA ALA A 263 -5.30 13.15 -3.12
C ALA A 263 -5.62 11.94 -2.23
N ALA A 264 -6.35 12.18 -1.15
CA ALA A 264 -6.98 11.12 -0.37
C ALA A 264 -8.37 11.57 0.08
N VAL A 265 -9.34 10.66 0.01
CA VAL A 265 -10.69 10.88 0.49
C VAL A 265 -10.96 9.91 1.61
N ILE A 266 -10.96 10.42 2.84
CA ILE A 266 -11.34 9.69 4.04
C ILE A 266 -12.87 9.66 4.09
N LYS A 267 -13.49 8.49 4.09
CA LYS A 267 -14.94 8.37 4.08
C LYS A 267 -15.51 7.97 5.42
N GLY A 268 -16.63 8.60 5.76
CA GLY A 268 -17.43 8.22 6.92
C GLY A 268 -16.67 8.36 8.23
N THR A 269 -16.01 9.50 8.45
CA THR A 269 -15.31 9.77 9.71
C THR A 269 -16.19 10.49 10.72
N SER A 270 -15.98 10.16 11.99
CA SER A 270 -16.54 10.83 13.17
C SER A 270 -15.43 11.40 14.07
N SER A 271 -14.18 11.43 13.60
CA SER A 271 -13.05 11.91 14.37
C SER A 271 -13.11 13.42 14.57
N SER A 272 -12.82 13.91 15.78
CA SER A 272 -12.77 15.35 16.09
C SER A 272 -11.45 16.02 15.65
N LEU A 273 -10.39 15.23 15.46
CA LEU A 273 -9.08 15.68 15.01
C LEU A 273 -8.56 14.72 13.95
N ILE A 274 -8.16 15.25 12.80
CA ILE A 274 -7.50 14.48 11.74
C ILE A 274 -6.17 15.14 11.48
N LYS A 275 -5.10 14.42 11.75
CA LYS A 275 -3.75 14.85 11.41
C LYS A 275 -3.26 13.99 10.26
N ALA A 276 -3.04 14.60 9.11
CA ALA A 276 -2.67 13.88 7.91
C ALA A 276 -1.72 14.71 7.06
N ASP A 277 -0.77 14.06 6.41
CA ASP A 277 0.16 14.71 5.50
C ASP A 277 0.35 13.85 4.25
N VAL A 278 0.64 14.54 3.16
CA VAL A 278 1.00 13.93 1.88
C VAL A 278 2.37 14.48 1.52
N GLY A 279 3.31 13.63 1.16
CA GLY A 279 4.66 14.12 0.91
C GLY A 279 5.54 13.09 0.24
N ASP A 280 6.65 13.56 -0.29
CA ASP A 280 7.65 12.67 -0.85
C ASP A 280 8.67 12.29 0.22
N ILE A 281 9.11 11.03 0.19
CA ILE A 281 10.30 10.61 0.92
C ILE A 281 11.38 10.15 -0.04
N ILE A 282 12.63 10.35 0.36
CA ILE A 282 13.78 9.82 -0.37
C ILE A 282 13.99 8.41 0.13
N ASP A 283 13.26 7.48 -0.47
CA ASP A 283 13.39 6.05 -0.20
C ASP A 283 13.52 5.29 -1.55
N PRO A 284 14.57 4.48 -1.74
CA PRO A 284 14.73 3.71 -2.97
C PRO A 284 13.63 2.67 -3.20
N GLU A 285 12.88 2.26 -2.18
CA GLU A 285 11.79 1.28 -2.24
C GLU A 285 10.48 1.91 -2.74
N ILE A 286 10.30 3.21 -2.50
CA ILE A 286 9.09 3.94 -2.85
C ILE A 286 9.17 4.52 -4.27
N LYS A 287 8.04 4.43 -4.97
CA LYS A 287 7.85 4.89 -6.36
C LYS A 287 6.65 5.79 -6.51
N THR A 288 6.13 6.30 -5.39
CA THR A 288 5.07 7.31 -5.32
C THR A 288 5.40 8.35 -4.24
N GLY A 289 4.53 9.33 -4.02
CA GLY A 289 4.47 10.01 -2.72
C GLY A 289 4.03 9.06 -1.60
N VAL A 290 3.99 9.55 -0.38
CA VAL A 290 3.44 8.88 0.81
C VAL A 290 2.21 9.65 1.26
N PHE A 291 1.13 8.93 1.57
CA PHE A 291 0.01 9.45 2.33
C PHE A 291 0.04 8.85 3.72
N ALA A 292 -0.08 9.67 4.76
CA ALA A 292 -0.19 9.18 6.12
C ALA A 292 -1.18 10.01 6.93
N ALA A 293 -1.91 9.35 7.82
CA ALA A 293 -2.74 10.00 8.82
C ALA A 293 -2.55 9.29 10.17
N ASP A 294 -2.76 10.04 11.27
CA ASP A 294 -2.91 9.44 12.60
C ASP A 294 -4.14 8.51 12.61
N ASN A 295 -4.34 7.75 13.69
CA ASN A 295 -5.48 6.84 13.78
C ASN A 295 -6.83 7.63 13.67
N VAL A 296 -7.51 7.48 12.53
CA VAL A 296 -8.82 8.11 12.25
C VAL A 296 -9.88 7.01 12.23
N SER A 297 -10.97 7.22 12.96
CA SER A 297 -12.16 6.38 12.85
C SER A 297 -12.84 6.70 11.52
N MET A 298 -12.95 5.71 10.62
CA MET A 298 -13.49 5.87 9.27
C MET A 298 -14.09 4.55 8.75
N GLU A 299 -14.83 4.63 7.65
CA GLU A 299 -15.31 3.46 6.90
C GLU A 299 -14.23 2.92 5.96
N GLU A 300 -13.65 3.82 5.16
CA GLU A 300 -12.58 3.53 4.20
C GLU A 300 -11.89 4.84 3.82
N ALA A 301 -10.70 4.75 3.22
CA ALA A 301 -10.07 5.87 2.55
C ALA A 301 -9.62 5.48 1.14
N VAL A 302 -9.93 6.34 0.17
CA VAL A 302 -9.46 6.20 -1.21
C VAL A 302 -8.24 7.10 -1.38
N ILE A 303 -7.08 6.50 -1.63
CA ILE A 303 -5.80 7.19 -1.74
C ILE A 303 -5.33 7.17 -3.19
N SER A 304 -4.94 8.33 -3.71
CA SER A 304 -4.41 8.53 -5.06
C SER A 304 -3.05 9.22 -4.97
N LEU A 305 -1.99 8.50 -5.33
CA LEU A 305 -0.62 8.99 -5.25
C LEU A 305 0.04 9.08 -6.63
N PRO A 306 0.71 10.19 -6.98
CA PRO A 306 1.44 10.29 -8.23
C PRO A 306 2.62 9.32 -8.24
N ALA A 307 2.77 8.58 -9.33
CA ALA A 307 3.87 7.65 -9.50
C ALA A 307 5.10 8.35 -10.07
N SER A 308 6.24 8.21 -9.38
CA SER A 308 7.56 8.62 -9.83
C SER A 308 8.29 7.50 -10.60
N GLY A 309 7.76 6.27 -10.57
CA GLY A 309 8.28 5.11 -11.28
C GLY A 309 7.24 4.00 -11.46
N ASP A 310 7.68 2.82 -11.89
CA ASP A 310 6.81 1.64 -11.94
C ASP A 310 6.42 1.22 -10.52
N VAL A 311 5.14 0.89 -10.31
CA VAL A 311 4.59 0.40 -9.04
C VAL A 311 3.97 -0.96 -9.30
N ASN A 312 4.33 -1.95 -8.48
CA ASN A 312 3.76 -3.30 -8.55
C ASN A 312 3.23 -3.82 -7.19
N ALA A 313 3.37 -3.04 -6.11
CA ALA A 313 2.80 -3.35 -4.79
C ALA A 313 2.45 -2.07 -4.03
N ILE A 314 1.52 -2.18 -3.06
CA ILE A 314 1.26 -1.13 -2.07
C ILE A 314 1.97 -1.50 -0.78
N LEU A 315 2.70 -0.53 -0.22
CA LEU A 315 3.44 -0.63 1.02
C LEU A 315 2.73 0.15 2.12
N GLU A 316 2.84 -0.38 3.34
CA GLU A 316 2.28 0.15 4.57
C GLU A 316 3.37 0.32 5.62
N CYS A 317 3.25 1.35 6.45
CA CYS A 317 4.09 1.58 7.61
C CYS A 317 3.20 1.83 8.84
N SER A 318 3.04 0.80 9.66
CA SER A 318 2.14 0.82 10.83
C SER A 318 2.54 1.82 11.91
N ASP A 319 3.81 2.22 11.96
CA ASP A 319 4.37 3.16 12.94
C ASP A 319 4.87 4.46 12.28
N PHE A 320 4.26 4.83 11.16
CA PHE A 320 4.59 6.06 10.45
C PHE A 320 4.31 7.30 11.32
N ASN A 321 5.31 8.16 11.47
CA ASN A 321 5.16 9.42 12.20
C ASN A 321 4.82 10.56 11.24
N VAL A 322 3.59 11.09 11.32
CA VAL A 322 3.09 12.16 10.44
C VAL A 322 3.85 13.49 10.62
N ASP A 323 4.40 13.76 11.80
CA ASP A 323 5.16 15.00 12.06
C ASP A 323 6.55 14.98 11.42
N THR A 324 7.29 13.90 11.67
CA THR A 324 8.67 13.74 11.19
C THR A 324 8.74 13.16 9.79
N PHE A 325 7.65 12.57 9.32
CA PHE A 325 7.51 11.92 8.03
C PHE A 325 8.49 10.74 7.85
N VAL A 326 8.62 9.94 8.92
CA VAL A 326 9.56 8.80 9.03
C VAL A 326 8.79 7.53 9.37
N CYS A 327 9.19 6.43 8.74
CA CYS A 327 8.76 5.07 9.06
C CYS A 327 9.84 4.37 9.91
N GLU A 328 9.60 4.15 11.21
CA GLU A 328 10.60 3.59 12.12
C GLU A 328 10.72 2.06 12.01
N GLY A 329 9.60 1.36 11.81
CA GLY A 329 9.51 -0.09 11.69
C GLY A 329 9.77 -0.63 10.27
N GLY A 330 10.01 0.28 9.33
CA GLY A 330 10.19 -0.02 7.91
C GLY A 330 8.88 -0.35 7.19
N TRP A 331 8.89 -0.17 5.87
CA TRP A 331 7.74 -0.41 5.00
C TRP A 331 7.41 -1.90 4.90
N GLN A 332 6.14 -2.24 4.76
CA GLN A 332 5.62 -3.61 4.71
C GLN A 332 4.74 -3.77 3.48
N GLU A 333 4.91 -4.84 2.72
CA GLU A 333 4.02 -5.09 1.58
C GLU A 333 2.62 -5.48 2.06
N THR A 334 1.61 -4.97 1.37
CA THR A 334 0.20 -5.25 1.64
C THR A 334 -0.45 -6.08 0.52
N ASP A 335 -1.60 -6.68 0.83
CA ASP A 335 -2.53 -7.29 -0.12
C ASP A 335 -3.37 -6.27 -0.91
N ILE A 336 -3.15 -4.97 -0.69
CA ILE A 336 -4.06 -3.95 -1.18
C ILE A 336 -3.98 -3.90 -2.71
N ASN A 337 -5.11 -4.20 -3.35
CA ASN A 337 -5.26 -4.04 -4.78
C ASN A 337 -5.23 -2.55 -5.15
N PHE A 338 -4.55 -2.23 -6.24
CA PHE A 338 -4.49 -0.87 -6.76
C PHE A 338 -4.77 -0.83 -8.26
N SER A 339 -5.15 0.35 -8.73
CA SER A 339 -5.35 0.65 -10.15
C SER A 339 -4.50 1.85 -10.56
N LYS A 340 -4.30 2.01 -11.87
CA LYS A 340 -3.64 3.20 -12.43
C LYS A 340 -4.69 4.13 -13.00
N ASP A 341 -4.70 5.38 -12.57
CA ASP A 341 -5.48 6.47 -13.15
C ASP A 341 -4.54 7.55 -13.66
N GLY A 342 -4.32 7.60 -14.98
CA GLY A 342 -3.30 8.44 -15.58
C GLY A 342 -1.89 8.13 -15.04
N SER A 343 -1.25 9.11 -14.40
CA SER A 343 0.05 8.96 -13.73
C SER A 343 -0.04 8.51 -12.27
N ASN A 344 -1.26 8.35 -11.74
CA ASN A 344 -1.47 8.10 -10.32
C ASN A 344 -1.77 6.62 -10.07
N VAL A 345 -1.36 6.16 -8.88
CA VAL A 345 -1.73 4.87 -8.30
C VAL A 345 -2.86 5.12 -7.30
N VAL A 346 -3.97 4.43 -7.51
CA VAL A 346 -5.20 4.59 -6.72
C VAL A 346 -5.56 3.29 -6.03
N PHE A 347 -5.77 3.33 -4.71
CA PHE A 347 -6.10 2.20 -3.87
C PHE A 347 -7.00 2.59 -2.70
N THR A 348 -7.60 1.59 -2.04
CA THR A 348 -8.54 1.78 -0.93
C THR A 348 -8.03 1.05 0.31
N VAL A 349 -8.14 1.70 1.46
CA VAL A 349 -7.73 1.18 2.78
C VAL A 349 -8.87 1.31 3.79
N ASP A 350 -8.88 0.48 4.83
CA ASP A 350 -9.91 0.46 5.88
C ASP A 350 -9.39 0.89 7.25
N HIS A 351 -8.10 1.22 7.35
CA HIS A 351 -7.46 1.80 8.52
C HIS A 351 -6.32 2.73 8.07
N PHE A 352 -5.76 3.50 9.00
CA PHE A 352 -4.64 4.37 8.69
C PHE A 352 -3.32 3.93 9.31
N SER A 353 -2.32 4.10 8.46
CA SER A 353 -0.90 3.98 8.66
C SER A 353 -0.23 4.88 7.59
N GLY A 354 1.09 4.84 7.43
CA GLY A 354 1.73 5.44 6.26
C GLY A 354 1.60 4.52 5.05
N TYR A 355 1.10 5.01 3.91
CA TYR A 355 0.94 4.23 2.68
C TYR A 355 1.72 4.80 1.50
N ALA A 356 2.28 3.91 0.69
CA ALA A 356 3.03 4.26 -0.52
C ALA A 356 2.93 3.16 -1.58
N GLY A 357 3.15 3.50 -2.84
CA GLY A 357 3.39 2.53 -3.91
C GLY A 357 4.86 2.15 -3.99
N GLY A 358 5.14 0.86 -3.94
CA GLY A 358 6.48 0.28 -4.03
C GLY A 358 6.71 -0.52 -5.31
N PHE A 359 7.98 -0.86 -5.56
CA PHE A 359 8.36 -1.75 -6.66
C PHE A 359 9.25 -2.90 -6.20
N ILE A 360 8.73 -4.12 -6.29
CA ILE A 360 9.45 -5.36 -6.02
C ILE A 360 10.12 -5.81 -7.32
N GLN A 361 11.44 -5.74 -7.36
CA GLN A 361 12.23 -6.20 -8.48
C GLN A 361 12.86 -7.56 -8.19
N ILE A 362 12.28 -8.64 -8.72
CA ILE A 362 13.02 -9.91 -8.86
C ILE A 362 13.93 -9.79 -10.09
N ILE A 363 15.22 -9.58 -9.86
CA ILE A 363 16.22 -9.63 -10.94
C ILE A 363 16.45 -11.10 -11.30
N ASN A 364 15.70 -11.61 -12.27
CA ASN A 364 16.06 -12.84 -12.96
C ASN A 364 17.33 -12.59 -13.78
N VAL A 365 18.49 -12.99 -13.28
CA VAL A 365 19.63 -13.34 -14.15
C VAL A 365 19.58 -14.85 -14.30
N GLN A 366 19.19 -15.32 -15.48
CA GLN A 366 19.38 -16.73 -15.85
C GLN A 366 20.78 -17.18 -15.41
N SER A 367 20.83 -18.05 -14.42
CA SER A 367 22.05 -18.77 -14.06
C SER A 367 22.07 -20.06 -14.88
N TYR A 368 23.24 -20.43 -15.41
CA TYR A 368 23.45 -21.66 -16.16
C TYR A 368 24.30 -22.66 -15.37
N PRO A 369 23.87 -23.10 -14.16
CA PRO A 369 24.61 -24.07 -13.38
C PRO A 369 24.62 -25.42 -14.11
N THR A 370 25.73 -26.14 -14.00
CA THR A 370 25.79 -27.55 -14.45
C THR A 370 25.05 -28.44 -13.46
N ILE A 371 24.76 -29.69 -13.84
CA ILE A 371 24.37 -30.73 -12.88
C ILE A 371 25.42 -30.78 -11.77
N ASN A 372 24.97 -30.86 -10.52
CA ASN A 372 25.73 -30.74 -9.27
C ASN A 372 26.35 -29.36 -8.99
N GLY A 373 26.12 -28.36 -9.86
CA GLY A 373 26.47 -26.97 -9.64
C GLY A 373 25.42 -26.24 -8.79
N ASN A 374 25.82 -25.09 -8.24
CA ASN A 374 24.93 -24.25 -7.46
C ASN A 374 24.16 -23.29 -8.38
N TRP A 375 22.84 -23.36 -8.34
CA TRP A 375 21.93 -22.33 -8.81
C TRP A 375 21.77 -21.29 -7.70
N THR A 376 22.20 -20.05 -7.94
CA THR A 376 21.95 -18.93 -7.04
C THR A 376 20.97 -17.96 -7.69
N VAL A 377 19.80 -17.78 -7.08
CA VAL A 377 18.80 -16.77 -7.46
C VAL A 377 19.05 -15.52 -6.62
N LYS A 378 19.24 -14.38 -7.29
CA LYS A 378 19.32 -13.06 -6.64
C LYS A 378 17.94 -12.43 -6.64
N PHE A 379 17.52 -11.86 -5.53
CA PHE A 379 16.26 -11.14 -5.45
C PHE A 379 16.38 -9.99 -4.44
N ASN A 380 15.63 -8.92 -4.70
CA ASN A 380 15.46 -7.84 -3.74
C ASN A 380 14.01 -7.91 -3.27
N VAL A 381 13.82 -7.79 -1.95
CA VAL A 381 12.51 -7.61 -1.33
C VAL A 381 12.49 -6.22 -0.71
N THR A 382 11.31 -5.62 -0.63
CA THR A 382 11.08 -4.38 0.11
C THR A 382 10.17 -4.71 1.28
N GLY A 383 10.63 -4.42 2.50
CA GLY A 383 9.90 -4.70 3.74
C GLY A 383 10.11 -6.05 4.41
N THR A 384 9.17 -6.43 5.30
CA THR A 384 9.21 -7.60 6.18
C THR A 384 7.96 -8.48 6.03
N ALA A 385 8.09 -9.63 5.37
CA ALA A 385 6.98 -10.58 5.23
C ALA A 385 7.47 -12.01 5.30
N ASN A 386 6.55 -12.97 5.38
CA ASN A 386 6.93 -14.37 5.28
C ASN A 386 7.42 -14.68 3.86
N LEU A 387 8.62 -15.23 3.74
CA LEU A 387 9.17 -15.71 2.47
C LEU A 387 8.97 -17.22 2.37
N THR A 388 8.29 -17.66 1.31
CA THR A 388 8.17 -19.06 0.91
C THR A 388 8.81 -19.26 -0.45
N ILE A 389 9.69 -20.25 -0.57
CA ILE A 389 10.31 -20.63 -1.84
C ILE A 389 9.97 -22.08 -2.13
N ALA A 390 9.29 -22.33 -3.23
CA ALA A 390 8.79 -23.65 -3.59
C ALA A 390 9.13 -24.00 -5.04
N GLY A 391 9.45 -25.28 -5.28
CA GLY A 391 9.52 -25.82 -6.63
C GLY A 391 8.14 -25.80 -7.30
N VAL A 392 8.06 -25.29 -8.53
CA VAL A 392 6.82 -25.23 -9.32
C VAL A 392 7.04 -25.77 -10.73
N SER A 393 5.97 -25.90 -11.52
CA SER A 393 6.05 -26.37 -12.91
C SER A 393 6.78 -27.72 -13.08
N GLY A 394 6.63 -28.62 -12.10
CA GLY A 394 7.23 -29.95 -12.09
C GLY A 394 8.61 -30.04 -11.40
N THR A 395 9.17 -28.93 -10.92
CA THR A 395 10.41 -28.91 -10.13
C THR A 395 10.15 -29.28 -8.67
N HIS A 396 10.93 -30.19 -8.12
CA HIS A 396 10.84 -30.63 -6.72
C HIS A 396 12.20 -30.56 -6.03
N PHE A 397 12.32 -29.98 -4.83
CA PHE A 397 13.63 -29.90 -4.18
C PHE A 397 14.24 -31.28 -3.88
N THR A 398 13.48 -32.22 -3.30
CA THR A 398 14.01 -33.56 -2.98
C THR A 398 14.47 -34.40 -4.18
N VAL A 399 14.09 -34.03 -5.41
CA VAL A 399 14.43 -34.78 -6.63
C VAL A 399 15.35 -33.98 -7.55
N ASP A 400 15.01 -32.71 -7.79
CA ASP A 400 15.62 -31.87 -8.81
C ASP A 400 16.62 -30.86 -8.25
N LEU A 401 16.42 -30.37 -7.01
CA LEU A 401 17.19 -29.27 -6.42
C LEU A 401 17.46 -29.46 -4.93
N GLN A 402 18.70 -29.65 -4.51
CA GLN A 402 19.02 -29.65 -3.09
C GLN A 402 19.18 -28.22 -2.58
N PHE A 403 18.25 -27.73 -1.75
CA PHE A 403 18.40 -26.44 -1.06
C PHE A 403 19.68 -26.43 -0.22
N LEU A 404 20.46 -25.35 -0.32
CA LEU A 404 21.70 -25.18 0.43
C LEU A 404 21.60 -24.02 1.42
N GLU A 405 21.18 -22.84 0.96
CA GLU A 405 21.26 -21.62 1.74
C GLU A 405 20.26 -20.56 1.28
N LEU A 406 19.75 -19.79 2.23
CA LEU A 406 19.12 -18.49 2.02
C LEU A 406 19.97 -17.44 2.75
N SER A 407 20.34 -16.35 2.09
CA SER A 407 21.15 -15.29 2.70
C SER A 407 20.66 -13.89 2.32
N CYS A 408 20.99 -12.91 3.15
CA CYS A 408 20.85 -11.48 2.88
C CYS A 408 22.27 -10.88 2.88
N GLY A 409 22.74 -10.41 1.72
CA GLY A 409 24.16 -10.03 1.60
C GLY A 409 25.08 -11.22 1.90
N ASN A 410 25.93 -11.08 2.92
CA ASN A 410 26.81 -12.16 3.41
C ASN A 410 26.25 -12.92 4.62
N ASP A 411 25.10 -12.50 5.17
CA ASP A 411 24.51 -13.07 6.37
C ASP A 411 23.52 -14.19 6.02
N THR A 412 23.77 -15.39 6.52
CA THR A 412 22.88 -16.54 6.34
C THR A 412 21.58 -16.34 7.14
N ILE A 413 20.45 -16.52 6.48
CA ILE A 413 19.12 -16.43 7.07
C ILE A 413 18.68 -17.80 7.56
N ASN A 414 18.19 -17.85 8.80
CA ASN A 414 17.66 -19.08 9.38
C ASN A 414 16.29 -19.40 8.79
N ALA A 415 16.26 -20.16 7.70
CA ALA A 415 15.05 -20.65 7.06
C ALA A 415 14.76 -22.11 7.44
N SER A 416 13.49 -22.42 7.65
CA SER A 416 13.03 -23.80 7.76
C SER A 416 12.93 -24.44 6.37
N TYR A 417 13.26 -25.73 6.25
CA TYR A 417 13.17 -26.48 5.01
C TYR A 417 12.62 -27.88 5.30
N ASP A 418 11.52 -28.23 4.62
CA ASP A 418 10.79 -29.49 4.86
C ASP A 418 11.00 -30.55 3.77
N GLY A 419 11.87 -30.27 2.79
CA GLY A 419 12.09 -31.13 1.61
C GLY A 419 11.34 -30.65 0.36
N ASN A 420 10.27 -29.86 0.51
CA ASN A 420 9.44 -29.38 -0.60
C ASN A 420 9.41 -27.85 -0.69
N LYS A 421 9.59 -27.15 0.42
CA LYS A 421 9.61 -25.69 0.48
C LYS A 421 10.63 -25.18 1.49
N VAL A 422 11.17 -24.01 1.20
CA VAL A 422 11.96 -23.19 2.12
C VAL A 422 11.02 -22.12 2.67
N PHE A 423 11.03 -21.90 3.98
CA PHE A 423 10.19 -20.91 4.64
C PHE A 423 10.99 -20.12 5.67
N ALA A 424 11.02 -18.81 5.50
CA ALA A 424 11.57 -17.86 6.45
C ALA A 424 10.45 -16.93 6.94
N ALA A 425 10.17 -16.98 8.25
CA ALA A 425 9.17 -16.10 8.86
C ALA A 425 9.73 -14.68 9.02
N ASN A 426 8.91 -13.66 8.79
CA ASN A 426 9.29 -12.25 8.93
C ASN A 426 10.63 -11.94 8.23
N PHE A 427 10.79 -12.44 7.01
CA PHE A 427 11.97 -12.22 6.20
C PHE A 427 12.04 -10.74 5.81
N SER A 428 13.19 -10.12 6.03
CA SER A 428 13.52 -8.77 5.59
C SER A 428 14.99 -8.73 5.19
N CYS A 429 15.32 -7.95 4.17
CA CYS A 429 16.69 -7.82 3.69
C CYS A 429 16.95 -6.44 3.09
N ASN A 430 17.83 -5.68 3.74
CA ASN A 430 18.24 -4.34 3.30
C ASN A 430 19.36 -4.38 2.24
N GLU A 431 19.77 -5.58 1.83
CA GLU A 431 20.75 -5.84 0.78
C GLU A 431 20.13 -6.72 -0.31
N THR A 432 20.92 -7.14 -1.31
CA THR A 432 20.46 -8.21 -2.21
C THR A 432 20.41 -9.53 -1.47
N ALA A 433 19.27 -10.21 -1.54
CA ALA A 433 19.09 -11.55 -1.01
C ALA A 433 19.45 -12.62 -2.05
N TYR A 434 19.84 -13.80 -1.55
CA TYR A 434 20.26 -14.94 -2.35
C TYR A 434 19.58 -16.20 -1.86
N GLU A 435 18.93 -16.92 -2.76
CA GLU A 435 18.61 -18.34 -2.55
C GLU A 435 19.62 -19.17 -3.34
N THR A 436 20.21 -20.18 -2.71
CA THR A 436 21.15 -21.09 -3.36
C THR A 436 20.70 -22.53 -3.20
N SER A 437 20.51 -23.19 -4.34
CA SER A 437 20.20 -24.60 -4.45
C SER A 437 21.20 -25.32 -5.34
N ARG A 438 21.60 -26.54 -5.00
CA ARG A 438 22.37 -27.41 -5.90
C ARG A 438 21.44 -28.11 -6.87
N VAL A 439 21.75 -28.03 -8.16
CA VAL A 439 20.95 -28.71 -9.18
C VAL A 439 21.30 -30.19 -9.27
N ILE A 440 20.31 -31.06 -9.13
CA ILE A 440 20.46 -32.52 -9.14
C ILE A 440 20.10 -33.10 -10.52
N THR A 441 19.04 -32.59 -11.15
CA THR A 441 18.52 -33.14 -12.42
C THR A 441 18.69 -32.18 -13.59
N LYS A 442 18.64 -32.73 -14.81
CA LYS A 442 18.67 -31.96 -16.06
C LYS A 442 17.29 -31.37 -16.34
N GLY A 443 17.24 -30.28 -17.10
CA GLY A 443 15.99 -29.72 -17.62
C GLY A 443 15.66 -28.34 -17.06
N ARG A 444 14.41 -27.93 -17.28
CA ARG A 444 13.90 -26.64 -16.80
C ARG A 444 13.49 -26.77 -15.34
N HIS A 445 14.03 -25.89 -14.52
CA HIS A 445 13.72 -25.76 -13.11
C HIS A 445 13.07 -24.42 -12.84
N HIS A 446 12.05 -24.42 -12.00
CA HIS A 446 11.29 -23.24 -11.63
C HIS A 446 11.13 -23.18 -10.12
N LEU A 447 11.51 -22.05 -9.54
CA LEU A 447 11.26 -21.74 -8.14
C LEU A 447 10.30 -20.58 -8.07
N ASN A 448 9.16 -20.75 -7.40
CA ASN A 448 8.28 -19.66 -7.06
C ASN A 448 8.71 -19.08 -5.73
N PHE A 449 9.01 -17.78 -5.72
CA PHE A 449 9.25 -16.98 -4.53
C PHE A 449 7.95 -16.30 -4.19
N SER A 450 7.43 -16.53 -3.00
CA SER A 450 6.24 -15.88 -2.47
C SER A 450 6.63 -15.11 -1.22
N PHE A 451 6.44 -13.79 -1.25
CA PHE A 451 6.79 -12.86 -0.19
C PHE A 451 5.56 -11.99 0.05
N GLY A 452 4.90 -12.12 1.20
CA GLY A 452 3.49 -11.70 1.26
C GLY A 452 2.64 -12.68 0.43
N ASN A 453 1.83 -12.31 -0.57
CA ASN A 453 1.52 -11.03 -1.18
C ASN A 453 1.93 -11.13 -2.65
N SER A 454 3.16 -10.72 -2.87
CA SER A 454 3.82 -10.87 -4.14
C SER A 454 4.31 -12.28 -4.38
N SER A 455 4.32 -12.65 -5.66
CA SER A 455 5.05 -13.83 -6.11
C SER A 455 5.76 -13.58 -7.42
N ALA A 456 6.92 -14.21 -7.59
CA ALA A 456 7.56 -14.29 -8.89
C ALA A 456 8.39 -15.57 -9.02
N VAL A 457 8.57 -15.99 -10.28
CA VAL A 457 9.17 -17.28 -10.60
C VAL A 457 10.59 -17.06 -11.14
N ALA A 458 11.57 -17.68 -10.49
CA ALA A 458 12.91 -17.79 -11.01
C ALA A 458 13.00 -19.01 -11.93
N HIS A 459 13.70 -18.83 -13.05
CA HIS A 459 13.83 -19.86 -14.07
C HIS A 459 15.29 -20.28 -14.20
N ASN A 460 15.51 -21.59 -14.25
CA ASN A 460 16.79 -22.17 -14.57
C ASN A 460 16.60 -23.23 -15.66
N LEU A 461 17.54 -23.30 -16.60
CA LEU A 461 17.61 -24.38 -17.56
C LEU A 461 19.00 -24.99 -17.46
N VAL A 462 19.08 -26.14 -16.81
CA VAL A 462 20.29 -26.95 -16.82
C VAL A 462 20.28 -27.79 -18.09
N VAL A 463 20.78 -27.15 -19.14
CA VAL A 463 21.42 -27.83 -20.26
C VAL A 463 22.83 -28.21 -19.82
N ILE A 464 23.22 -29.44 -20.08
CA ILE A 464 24.64 -29.80 -20.04
C ILE A 464 25.31 -28.83 -21.04
N GLY A 465 26.35 -28.08 -20.65
CA GLY A 465 26.74 -26.76 -21.20
C GLY A 465 26.85 -26.61 -22.72
N ALA A 466 27.58 -25.61 -23.20
CA ALA A 466 27.97 -25.52 -24.62
C ALA A 466 28.89 -26.68 -25.10
N ASN A 467 28.77 -27.86 -24.49
CA ASN A 467 29.22 -29.16 -24.98
C ASN A 467 28.06 -30.09 -25.40
N ASN A 468 26.79 -29.81 -25.08
CA ASN A 468 25.68 -30.73 -25.35
C ASN A 468 24.45 -30.07 -26.00
N VAL A 469 24.66 -29.50 -27.19
CA VAL A 469 23.69 -29.74 -28.28
C VAL A 469 23.64 -31.26 -28.61
N SER A 470 24.70 -32.00 -28.23
CA SER A 470 24.97 -33.42 -28.52
C SER A 470 23.95 -34.46 -28.03
N SER A 471 23.10 -34.21 -27.04
CA SER A 471 22.11 -35.24 -26.61
C SER A 471 20.80 -35.20 -27.40
N LEU A 472 20.66 -34.24 -28.31
CA LEU A 472 19.60 -34.17 -29.33
C LEU A 472 20.19 -34.27 -30.76
N LEU A 473 21.52 -34.28 -30.90
CA LEU A 473 22.19 -34.44 -32.19
C LEU A 473 22.60 -35.90 -32.36
N ASN A 474 22.28 -36.49 -33.50
CA ASN A 474 22.85 -37.78 -33.86
C ASN A 474 24.37 -37.63 -34.04
N ALA A 475 24.85 -36.63 -34.78
CA ALA A 475 26.27 -36.38 -34.99
C ALA A 475 26.67 -34.90 -34.81
N SER A 476 27.88 -34.63 -34.31
CA SER A 476 28.50 -33.30 -34.29
C SER A 476 29.91 -33.34 -34.88
N PHE A 477 30.30 -32.31 -35.63
CA PHE A 477 31.64 -32.18 -36.19
C PHE A 477 32.36 -30.97 -35.60
N PHE A 478 33.62 -31.13 -35.21
CA PHE A 478 34.44 -30.04 -34.68
C PHE A 478 35.73 -29.83 -35.49
N ALA A 479 36.22 -28.60 -35.47
CA ALA A 479 37.40 -28.17 -36.23
C ALA A 479 38.69 -28.90 -35.83
N GLU A 480 39.68 -28.88 -36.72
CA GLU A 480 41.01 -29.41 -36.45
C GLU A 480 41.80 -28.53 -35.47
N SER A 481 41.54 -27.22 -35.43
CA SER A 481 42.24 -26.26 -34.57
C SER A 481 41.34 -25.10 -34.10
N PRO A 482 41.64 -24.48 -32.94
CA PRO A 482 40.92 -23.29 -32.49
C PRO A 482 41.01 -22.15 -33.50
N GLY A 483 39.89 -21.47 -33.75
CA GLY A 483 39.84 -20.31 -34.65
C GLY A 483 39.59 -20.64 -36.12
N ASP A 484 39.62 -21.92 -36.52
CA ASP A 484 39.37 -22.37 -37.90
C ASP A 484 38.02 -21.91 -38.47
N SER A 485 37.07 -21.61 -37.59
CA SER A 485 35.70 -21.20 -37.94
C SER A 485 34.98 -22.27 -38.79
N ALA A 486 35.21 -23.55 -38.46
CA ALA A 486 34.50 -24.65 -39.11
C ALA A 486 32.99 -24.52 -38.87
N GLY A 487 32.20 -24.73 -39.93
CA GLY A 487 30.75 -24.51 -39.91
C GLY A 487 30.33 -23.09 -40.29
N PHE A 488 31.28 -22.22 -40.69
CA PHE A 488 30.97 -20.88 -41.19
C PHE A 488 30.08 -20.90 -42.43
N ALA A 489 30.31 -21.88 -43.32
CA ALA A 489 29.42 -22.21 -44.42
C ALA A 489 29.21 -23.72 -44.45
N MET A 490 28.00 -24.16 -44.79
CA MET A 490 27.65 -25.57 -44.89
C MET A 490 26.69 -25.82 -46.05
N ALA A 491 26.79 -27.00 -46.64
CA ALA A 491 25.80 -27.53 -47.59
C ALA A 491 25.59 -29.03 -47.32
N LEU A 492 24.39 -29.51 -47.61
CA LEU A 492 24.03 -30.93 -47.55
C LEU A 492 23.61 -31.39 -48.94
N ALA A 493 24.23 -32.44 -49.45
CA ALA A 493 23.92 -33.01 -50.76
C ALA A 493 24.39 -34.46 -50.85
N ASP A 494 23.75 -35.29 -51.65
CA ASP A 494 24.23 -36.65 -51.93
C ASP A 494 25.30 -36.57 -53.03
N VAL A 495 26.56 -36.40 -52.61
CA VAL A 495 27.71 -36.17 -53.50
C VAL A 495 28.17 -37.49 -54.11
N ASN A 496 28.02 -38.61 -53.41
CA ASN A 496 28.43 -39.93 -53.91
C ASN A 496 27.28 -40.76 -54.52
N ASN A 497 26.05 -40.23 -54.52
CA ASN A 497 24.82 -40.84 -55.01
C ASN A 497 24.52 -42.20 -54.33
N ASP A 498 24.74 -42.27 -53.01
CA ASP A 498 24.44 -43.46 -52.20
C ASP A 498 23.04 -43.44 -51.56
N GLY A 499 22.27 -42.38 -51.82
CA GLY A 499 20.93 -42.17 -51.30
C GLY A 499 20.89 -41.45 -49.96
N GLN A 500 22.03 -41.03 -49.40
CA GLN A 500 22.12 -40.28 -48.15
C GLN A 500 22.79 -38.92 -48.37
N SER A 501 22.36 -37.92 -47.62
CA SER A 501 23.00 -36.61 -47.69
C SER A 501 24.38 -36.63 -47.03
N ASP A 502 25.35 -36.07 -47.73
CA ASP A 502 26.71 -35.81 -47.27
C ASP A 502 26.83 -34.39 -46.75
N ALA A 503 27.80 -34.15 -45.87
CA ALA A 503 28.04 -32.84 -45.28
C ALA A 503 29.30 -32.19 -45.85
N LEU A 504 29.13 -30.99 -46.37
CA LEU A 504 30.19 -30.08 -46.77
C LEU A 504 30.33 -28.99 -45.71
N ILE A 505 31.51 -28.88 -45.12
CA ILE A 505 31.75 -28.00 -43.98
C ILE A 505 32.92 -27.08 -44.29
N GLY A 506 32.67 -25.78 -44.31
CA GLY A 506 33.65 -24.74 -44.57
C GLY A 506 34.33 -24.24 -43.29
N ALA A 507 35.65 -24.08 -43.36
CA ALA A 507 36.51 -23.53 -42.32
C ALA A 507 37.41 -22.43 -42.93
N PRO A 508 36.85 -21.24 -43.24
CA PRO A 508 37.54 -20.22 -44.02
C PRO A 508 38.75 -19.59 -43.32
N ASN A 509 38.85 -19.74 -42.00
CA ASN A 509 39.95 -19.19 -41.21
C ASN A 509 41.08 -20.20 -40.94
N ARG A 510 40.96 -21.43 -41.47
CA ARG A 510 41.99 -22.46 -41.32
C ARG A 510 43.31 -22.02 -41.97
N ASN A 511 44.39 -22.24 -41.23
CA ASN A 511 45.77 -22.10 -41.72
C ASN A 511 46.29 -23.49 -42.12
N GLU A 512 46.65 -23.75 -43.37
CA GLU A 512 47.23 -25.04 -43.81
C GLU A 512 48.43 -24.88 -44.74
N SER A 513 49.36 -25.84 -44.69
CA SER A 513 50.55 -25.89 -45.56
C SER A 513 51.39 -24.62 -45.48
N GLY A 514 51.49 -24.02 -44.28
CA GLY A 514 52.22 -22.78 -44.05
C GLY A 514 51.56 -21.50 -44.60
N ARG A 515 50.29 -21.57 -45.02
CA ARG A 515 49.51 -20.41 -45.51
C ARG A 515 48.54 -19.91 -44.44
N SER A 516 48.48 -18.59 -44.29
CA SER A 516 47.56 -17.94 -43.36
C SER A 516 46.19 -17.74 -44.01
N PHE A 517 45.11 -18.12 -43.33
CA PHE A 517 43.71 -17.95 -43.73
C PHE A 517 43.42 -18.44 -45.16
N ASN A 518 44.11 -19.48 -45.63
CA ASN A 518 43.82 -20.06 -46.95
C ASN A 518 42.49 -20.84 -46.94
N GLY A 519 42.00 -21.21 -45.76
CA GLY A 519 40.72 -21.86 -45.57
C GLY A 519 40.72 -23.32 -46.01
N LYS A 520 39.69 -24.05 -45.60
CA LYS A 520 39.51 -25.46 -45.92
C LYS A 520 38.04 -25.81 -46.08
N LEU A 521 37.74 -26.67 -47.05
CA LEU A 521 36.46 -27.34 -47.21
C LEU A 521 36.63 -28.82 -46.84
N TYR A 522 35.71 -29.34 -46.03
CA TYR A 522 35.64 -30.74 -45.64
C TYR A 522 34.43 -31.41 -46.27
N LEU A 523 34.59 -32.66 -46.74
CA LEU A 523 33.51 -33.53 -47.18
C LEU A 523 33.41 -34.75 -46.26
N ARG A 524 32.20 -34.98 -45.74
CA ARG A 524 31.82 -36.12 -44.91
C ARG A 524 30.68 -36.88 -45.56
N TYR A 525 30.90 -38.14 -45.88
CA TYR A 525 29.81 -38.98 -46.38
C TYR A 525 28.81 -39.35 -45.28
N GLY A 526 27.53 -39.39 -45.65
CA GLY A 526 26.47 -40.01 -44.86
C GLY A 526 26.58 -41.55 -44.85
N PRO A 527 25.92 -42.26 -43.92
CA PRO A 527 25.26 -41.73 -42.74
C PRO A 527 26.27 -41.24 -41.70
N PHE A 528 25.92 -40.19 -40.96
CA PHE A 528 26.81 -39.67 -39.94
C PHE A 528 26.79 -40.56 -38.68
N PRO A 529 27.95 -41.06 -38.22
CA PRO A 529 28.01 -41.87 -37.02
C PRO A 529 27.64 -41.04 -35.79
N ASN A 530 27.04 -41.70 -34.79
CA ASN A 530 26.63 -41.00 -33.58
C ASN A 530 27.83 -40.41 -32.82
N GLY A 531 27.62 -39.26 -32.17
CA GLY A 531 28.62 -38.61 -31.33
C GLY A 531 29.43 -37.52 -32.03
N SER A 532 30.59 -37.19 -31.45
CA SER A 532 31.40 -36.03 -31.85
C SER A 532 32.65 -36.45 -32.62
N HIS A 533 32.85 -35.87 -33.81
CA HIS A 533 33.89 -36.28 -34.76
C HIS A 533 34.77 -35.10 -35.17
N ASN A 534 36.09 -35.29 -35.12
CA ASN A 534 37.05 -34.29 -35.60
C ASN A 534 37.04 -34.24 -37.13
N LEU A 535 37.00 -33.05 -37.73
CA LEU A 535 37.04 -32.87 -39.19
C LEU A 535 38.34 -33.37 -39.84
N SER A 536 39.41 -33.64 -39.08
CA SER A 536 40.63 -34.27 -39.58
C SER A 536 40.41 -35.65 -40.21
N THR A 537 39.34 -36.36 -39.84
CA THR A 537 39.05 -37.69 -40.40
C THR A 537 38.10 -37.67 -41.60
N SER A 538 37.84 -36.50 -42.19
CA SER A 538 36.92 -36.32 -43.35
C SER A 538 37.33 -37.14 -44.57
N ASN A 539 36.34 -37.59 -45.35
CA ASN A 539 36.56 -38.46 -46.51
C ASN A 539 37.40 -37.76 -47.59
N ALA A 540 37.12 -36.48 -47.82
CA ALA A 540 37.93 -35.60 -48.63
C ALA A 540 38.03 -34.19 -48.02
N SER A 541 39.05 -33.43 -48.42
CA SER A 541 39.10 -31.99 -48.13
C SER A 541 39.92 -31.24 -49.15
N TRP A 542 39.64 -29.94 -49.27
CA TRP A 542 40.31 -29.02 -50.18
C TRP A 542 40.79 -27.78 -49.44
N ILE A 543 42.00 -27.32 -49.75
CA ILE A 543 42.60 -26.14 -49.12
C ILE A 543 42.81 -25.04 -50.15
N GLY A 544 42.71 -23.79 -49.71
CA GLY A 544 42.88 -22.65 -50.61
C GLY A 544 44.27 -22.52 -51.19
N ALA A 545 44.31 -22.02 -52.43
CA ALA A 545 45.51 -21.93 -53.25
C ALA A 545 46.54 -20.93 -52.69
N PHE A 546 46.12 -19.86 -52.02
CA PHE A 546 46.97 -18.76 -51.55
C PHE A 546 46.63 -18.32 -50.13
N ASN A 547 47.48 -17.46 -49.55
CA ASN A 547 47.16 -16.79 -48.29
C ASN A 547 45.88 -15.98 -48.45
N PHE A 548 45.05 -16.01 -47.41
CA PHE A 548 43.78 -15.30 -47.34
C PHE A 548 42.78 -15.70 -48.43
N SER A 549 42.91 -16.84 -49.11
CA SER A 549 41.90 -17.27 -50.09
C SER A 549 40.53 -17.53 -49.43
N SER A 550 40.51 -17.87 -48.13
CA SER A 550 39.29 -18.15 -47.36
C SER A 550 38.34 -19.14 -48.05
N VAL A 551 38.89 -20.24 -48.57
CA VAL A 551 38.09 -21.34 -49.14
C VAL A 551 37.14 -21.91 -48.09
N GLY A 552 35.91 -22.21 -48.50
CA GLY A 552 34.85 -22.65 -47.59
C GLY A 552 34.11 -21.49 -46.92
N SER A 553 34.22 -20.29 -47.47
CA SER A 553 33.43 -19.12 -47.07
C SER A 553 32.00 -19.13 -47.65
N TYR A 554 31.81 -19.86 -48.75
CA TYR A 554 30.52 -20.11 -49.38
C TYR A 554 30.54 -21.50 -50.02
N ILE A 555 29.43 -22.23 -49.97
CA ILE A 555 29.29 -23.58 -50.53
C ILE A 555 27.89 -23.68 -51.15
N ASP A 556 27.83 -24.24 -52.36
CA ASP A 556 26.59 -24.61 -53.03
C ASP A 556 26.76 -25.97 -53.71
N THR A 557 25.66 -26.65 -54.01
CA THR A 557 25.69 -28.01 -54.56
C THR A 557 24.61 -28.24 -55.61
N GLY A 558 24.90 -29.11 -56.57
CA GLY A 558 23.96 -29.51 -57.62
C GLY A 558 24.62 -30.38 -58.67
N ASP A 559 23.87 -31.11 -59.46
CA ASP A 559 24.40 -31.86 -60.60
C ASP A 559 24.65 -30.90 -61.78
N PHE A 560 25.89 -30.46 -61.97
CA PHE A 560 26.27 -29.51 -63.02
C PHE A 560 26.81 -30.20 -64.27
N ASN A 561 27.09 -31.50 -64.24
CA ASN A 561 27.64 -32.26 -65.35
C ASN A 561 26.67 -33.32 -65.94
N GLY A 562 25.51 -33.52 -65.31
CA GLY A 562 24.46 -34.45 -65.73
C GLY A 562 24.75 -35.91 -65.42
N ASP A 563 25.63 -36.20 -64.45
CA ASP A 563 26.01 -37.57 -64.07
C ASP A 563 25.21 -38.16 -62.90
N ASN A 564 24.21 -37.41 -62.41
CA ASN A 564 23.36 -37.69 -61.24
C ASN A 564 24.08 -37.71 -59.88
N ASN A 565 25.36 -37.34 -59.79
CA ASN A 565 25.99 -37.05 -58.51
C ASN A 565 25.86 -35.55 -58.21
N SER A 566 25.68 -35.18 -56.93
CA SER A 566 25.74 -33.76 -56.59
C SER A 566 27.18 -33.26 -56.65
N ASP A 567 27.44 -32.25 -57.47
CA ASP A 567 28.73 -31.57 -57.53
C ASP A 567 28.82 -30.44 -56.50
N ILE A 568 30.05 -29.97 -56.26
CA ILE A 568 30.37 -28.99 -55.21
C ILE A 568 30.88 -27.70 -55.86
N LEU A 569 30.23 -26.58 -55.56
CA LEU A 569 30.72 -25.23 -55.88
C LEU A 569 31.18 -24.55 -54.60
N VAL A 570 32.46 -24.20 -54.50
CA VAL A 570 33.04 -23.58 -53.29
C VAL A 570 33.66 -22.23 -53.58
N GLY A 571 33.30 -21.25 -52.75
CA GLY A 571 33.81 -19.89 -52.78
C GLY A 571 35.15 -19.73 -52.04
N ALA A 572 36.02 -18.96 -52.67
CA ALA A 572 37.28 -18.43 -52.17
C ALA A 572 37.28 -16.91 -52.39
N TYR A 573 36.40 -16.20 -51.68
CA TYR A 573 36.03 -14.81 -52.01
C TYR A 573 37.20 -13.80 -51.94
N LEU A 574 38.29 -14.16 -51.26
CA LEU A 574 39.49 -13.32 -51.13
C LEU A 574 40.69 -13.87 -51.93
N ASP A 575 40.47 -14.85 -52.82
CA ASP A 575 41.52 -15.48 -53.59
C ASP A 575 42.23 -14.52 -54.57
N ASN A 576 43.53 -14.74 -54.73
CA ASN A 576 44.45 -13.92 -55.55
C ASN A 576 44.92 -14.66 -56.81
N SER A 577 44.29 -15.78 -57.16
CA SER A 577 44.78 -16.71 -58.19
C SER A 577 44.78 -16.15 -59.63
N SER A 578 44.11 -15.02 -59.85
CA SER A 578 44.12 -14.25 -61.10
C SER A 578 45.30 -13.26 -61.21
N GLY A 579 46.13 -13.14 -60.17
CA GLY A 579 47.19 -12.13 -60.06
C GLY A 579 46.73 -10.78 -59.48
N PHE A 580 45.45 -10.63 -59.18
CA PHE A 580 44.88 -9.41 -58.57
C PHE A 580 44.48 -9.65 -57.12
N ALA A 581 44.70 -8.63 -56.28
CA ALA A 581 44.39 -8.71 -54.85
C ALA A 581 42.87 -8.86 -54.63
N ARG A 582 42.46 -9.95 -53.95
CA ARG A 582 41.09 -10.27 -53.53
C ARG A 582 40.09 -10.28 -54.69
N SER A 583 40.54 -10.69 -55.87
CA SER A 583 39.65 -10.86 -57.04
C SER A 583 38.58 -11.92 -56.84
N GLY A 584 38.79 -12.82 -55.87
CA GLY A 584 37.90 -13.93 -55.59
C GLY A 584 38.01 -15.04 -56.63
N SER A 585 37.69 -16.25 -56.20
CA SER A 585 37.50 -17.39 -57.10
C SER A 585 36.41 -18.31 -56.57
N ALA A 586 35.75 -19.03 -57.47
CA ALA A 586 34.89 -20.15 -57.17
C ALA A 586 35.43 -21.40 -57.87
N TYR A 587 35.39 -22.54 -57.20
CA TYR A 587 35.90 -23.81 -57.69
C TYR A 587 34.75 -24.81 -57.78
N LEU A 588 34.60 -25.42 -58.95
CA LEU A 588 33.65 -26.50 -59.20
C LEU A 588 34.38 -27.84 -59.13
N ILE A 589 33.87 -28.75 -58.31
CA ILE A 589 34.39 -30.09 -58.09
C ILE A 589 33.25 -31.07 -58.35
N TYR A 590 33.37 -31.90 -59.38
CA TYR A 590 32.37 -32.93 -59.64
C TYR A 590 32.28 -33.97 -58.52
N GLY A 591 31.06 -34.45 -58.27
CA GLY A 591 30.73 -35.46 -57.30
C GLY A 591 31.24 -36.86 -57.66
N GLY A 592 30.75 -37.86 -56.94
CA GLY A 592 31.15 -39.26 -57.00
C GLY A 592 31.95 -39.70 -55.78
N SER A 593 32.68 -40.80 -55.91
CA SER A 593 33.53 -41.36 -54.83
C SER A 593 34.83 -40.56 -54.65
N LEU A 594 34.72 -39.36 -54.10
CA LEU A 594 35.84 -38.49 -53.75
C LEU A 594 36.54 -38.99 -52.47
N SER A 595 37.87 -39.08 -52.51
CA SER A 595 38.69 -39.40 -51.33
C SER A 595 39.98 -38.59 -51.31
N GLY A 596 40.58 -38.42 -50.13
CA GLY A 596 41.91 -37.86 -49.94
C GLY A 596 41.90 -36.50 -49.22
N ALA A 597 42.84 -36.32 -48.29
CA ALA A 597 42.93 -35.14 -47.45
C ALA A 597 43.72 -34.00 -48.11
N SER A 598 43.30 -32.77 -47.83
CA SER A 598 44.03 -31.54 -48.12
C SER A 598 44.46 -31.36 -49.58
N LYS A 599 43.54 -31.61 -50.51
CA LYS A 599 43.71 -31.34 -51.95
C LYS A 599 43.90 -29.85 -52.18
N ASP A 600 45.12 -29.45 -52.58
CA ASP A 600 45.46 -28.05 -52.77
C ASP A 600 44.85 -27.50 -54.08
N LEU A 601 43.95 -26.52 -53.96
CA LEU A 601 43.29 -25.88 -55.10
C LEU A 601 44.24 -25.02 -55.95
N ARG A 602 45.52 -24.91 -55.57
CA ARG A 602 46.58 -24.42 -56.47
C ARG A 602 46.80 -25.36 -57.66
N SER A 603 46.56 -26.66 -57.49
CA SER A 603 46.69 -27.65 -58.56
C SER A 603 45.39 -27.81 -59.33
N ALA A 604 45.45 -27.65 -60.65
CA ALA A 604 44.30 -27.86 -61.54
C ALA A 604 43.79 -29.31 -61.55
N ALA A 605 44.55 -30.27 -61.00
CA ALA A 605 44.08 -31.66 -60.84
C ALA A 605 43.06 -31.84 -59.70
N ASN A 606 42.85 -30.82 -58.85
CA ASN A 606 42.01 -30.91 -57.65
C ASN A 606 40.62 -30.27 -57.79
N TYR A 607 40.28 -29.75 -58.97
CA TYR A 607 38.99 -29.18 -59.32
C TYR A 607 38.71 -29.41 -60.82
N HIS A 608 37.46 -29.26 -61.24
CA HIS A 608 37.04 -29.45 -62.63
C HIS A 608 36.88 -28.12 -63.38
N ALA A 609 36.42 -27.08 -62.70
CA ALA A 609 36.45 -25.72 -63.22
C ALA A 609 36.81 -24.71 -62.13
N ARG A 610 37.41 -23.59 -62.53
CA ARG A 610 37.65 -22.44 -61.67
C ARG A 610 37.14 -21.18 -62.36
N PHE A 611 36.30 -20.43 -61.65
CA PHE A 611 35.81 -19.13 -62.06
C PHE A 611 36.52 -18.09 -61.22
N SER A 612 37.37 -17.27 -61.84
CA SER A 612 38.10 -16.22 -61.12
C SER A 612 37.58 -14.86 -61.55
N GLY A 613 37.53 -13.91 -60.62
CA GLY A 613 37.27 -12.52 -60.96
C GLY A 613 38.34 -12.02 -61.94
N LEU A 614 37.91 -11.54 -63.10
CA LEU A 614 38.72 -10.74 -64.01
C LEU A 614 38.43 -9.27 -63.73
N LEU A 615 39.40 -8.38 -63.95
CA LEU A 615 39.13 -6.94 -63.97
C LEU A 615 38.01 -6.64 -64.98
N GLY A 616 37.03 -5.83 -64.56
CA GLY A 616 36.22 -5.03 -65.46
C GLY A 616 37.03 -3.84 -65.96
#